data_AF-A0A511MUT4-F1
#
_entry.id   AF-A0A511MUT4-F1
#
_cell.length_a   1.000
_cell.length_b   1.000
_cell.length_c   1.000
_cell.angle_alpha   90.00
_cell.angle_beta   90.00
_cell.angle_gamma   90.00
#
_symmetry.space_group_name_H-M   'P 1'
#
loop_
_entity.id
_entity.type
_entity.pdbx_description
1 polymer ?
#
loop_
_entity_poly.entity_id
_entity_poly.type
_entity_poly.pdbx_seq_one_letter_code
_entity_poly.pdbx_strand_id
1 'polypeptide(L)' 'MEARIVLTPLVRRFPELRLAVDEGDLRWRESILLRGLLDLPVHPAGAPVDSTGALHGVESPDWANRLCCAP' A
#
# COMPACT_ATOMS: atom_id res chain seq x y z
N MET A 1 -11.33 -16.88 0.54
CA MET A 1 -11.16 -16.47 -0.88
C MET A 1 -10.72 -15.02 -1.00
N GLU A 2 -11.34 -14.11 -0.24
CA GLU A 2 -11.06 -12.66 -0.21
C GLU A 2 -9.57 -12.30 -0.13
N ALA A 3 -8.80 -12.91 0.78
CA ALA A 3 -7.37 -12.64 0.89
C ALA A 3 -6.60 -12.88 -0.42
N ARG A 4 -6.96 -13.91 -1.19
CA ARG A 4 -6.35 -14.14 -2.52
C ARG A 4 -6.76 -13.08 -3.53
N ILE A 5 -8.01 -12.63 -3.48
CA ILE A 5 -8.52 -11.57 -4.37
C ILE A 5 -7.83 -10.23 -4.08
N VAL A 6 -7.54 -9.92 -2.82
CA VAL A 6 -6.95 -8.63 -2.43
C VAL A 6 -5.43 -8.66 -2.43
N LEU A 7 -4.81 -9.65 -1.78
CA LEU A 7 -3.36 -9.66 -1.56
C LEU A 7 -2.58 -10.06 -2.82
N THR A 8 -3.11 -10.97 -3.64
CA THR A 8 -2.39 -11.40 -4.86
C THR A 8 -2.15 -10.25 -5.84
N PRO A 9 -3.17 -9.46 -6.24
CA PRO A 9 -2.93 -8.32 -7.13
C PRO A 9 -2.09 -7.23 -6.46
N LEU A 10 -2.25 -7.00 -5.15
CA LEU A 10 -1.47 -6.02 -4.41
C LEU A 10 0.04 -6.34 -4.43
N VAL A 11 0.42 -7.58 -4.11
CA VAL A 11 1.83 -8.01 -4.13
C VAL A 11 2.38 -8.03 -5.57
N ARG A 12 1.56 -8.34 -6.58
CA ARG A 12 1.98 -8.25 -7.99
C ARG A 12 2.24 -6.81 -8.45
N ARG A 13 1.43 -5.86 -7.97
CA ARG A 13 1.54 -4.42 -8.29
C ARG A 13 2.75 -3.76 -7.63
N PHE A 14 3.11 -4.24 -6.45
CA PHE A 14 4.22 -3.72 -5.62
C PHE A 14 5.16 -4.87 -5.21
N PRO A 15 5.99 -5.38 -6.13
CA PRO A 15 6.88 -6.51 -5.84
C PRO A 15 7.96 -6.16 -4.81
N GLU A 16 8.35 -4.89 -4.69
CA GLU A 16 9.35 -4.41 -3.74
C GLU A 16 8.73 -3.86 -2.43
N LEU A 17 7.48 -4.20 -2.12
CA LEU A 17 6.80 -3.75 -0.89
C LEU A 17 7.59 -4.20 0.36
N ARG A 18 7.86 -3.26 1.27
CA ARG A 18 8.57 -3.53 2.54
C ARG A 18 7.82 -2.94 3.72
N LEU A 19 8.02 -3.49 4.91
CA LEU A 19 7.51 -2.87 6.14
C LEU A 19 8.19 -1.51 6.35
N ALA A 20 7.40 -0.53 6.79
CA ALA A 20 7.91 0.81 7.12
C ALA A 20 8.44 0.93 8.55
N VAL A 21 8.29 -0.14 9.34
CA VAL A 21 8.75 -0.27 10.73
C VAL A 21 9.38 -1.65 10.92
N ASP A 22 10.13 -1.82 12.00
CA ASP A 22 10.64 -3.13 12.39
C ASP A 22 9.49 -4.06 12.81
N GLU A 23 9.66 -5.37 12.62
CA GLU A 23 8.61 -6.35 12.90
C GLU A 23 8.14 -6.33 14.36
N GLY A 24 9.03 -5.98 15.29
CA GLY A 24 8.73 -5.85 16.72
C GLY A 24 7.82 -4.67 17.07
N ASP A 25 7.77 -3.65 16.21
CA ASP A 25 6.99 -2.43 16.42
C ASP A 25 5.58 -2.51 15.82
N LEU A 26 5.26 -3.62 15.15
CA LEU A 26 3.94 -3.87 14.60
C LEU A 26 2.87 -3.96 15.70
N ARG A 27 1.85 -3.12 15.56
CA ARG A 27 0.80 -3.00 16.56
C ARG A 27 -0.29 -4.06 16.36
N TRP A 28 -0.40 -4.96 17.32
CA TRP A 28 -1.42 -5.99 17.33
C TRP A 28 -2.71 -5.52 18.00
N ARG A 29 -3.84 -6.03 17.52
CA ARG A 29 -5.13 -5.87 18.20
C ARG A 29 -5.12 -6.60 19.54
N GLU A 30 -5.59 -5.93 20.57
CA GLU A 30 -5.88 -6.52 21.88
C GLU A 30 -7.23 -7.26 21.81
N SER A 31 -7.26 -8.40 21.13
CA SER A 31 -8.48 -9.21 20.99
C SER A 31 -8.16 -10.69 21.19
N ILE A 32 -9.04 -11.38 21.92
CA ILE A 32 -8.96 -12.81 22.19
C ILE A 32 -9.56 -13.61 21.01
N LEU A 33 -10.53 -13.05 20.29
CA LEU A 33 -11.26 -13.73 19.23
C LEU A 33 -10.65 -13.51 17.84
N LEU A 34 -10.03 -12.36 17.61
CA LEU A 34 -9.51 -11.96 16.31
C LEU A 34 -8.02 -11.63 16.41
N ARG A 35 -7.20 -12.38 15.66
CA ARG A 35 -5.79 -12.04 15.48
C ARG A 35 -5.63 -11.16 14.24
N GLY A 36 -5.11 -9.96 14.43
CA GLY A 36 -4.81 -9.05 13.33
C GLY A 36 -4.03 -7.83 13.80
N LEU A 37 -3.32 -7.22 12.86
CA LEU A 37 -2.70 -5.92 13.08
C LEU A 37 -3.77 -4.83 13.14
N LEU A 38 -3.49 -3.77 13.90
CA LEU A 38 -4.30 -2.55 13.86
C LEU A 38 -4.10 -1.87 12.51
N ASP A 39 -2.84 -1.76 12.10
CA ASP A 39 -2.37 -1.18 10.85
C ASP A 39 -1.16 -1.98 10.33
N LEU A 40 -1.00 -2.00 9.00
CA LEU A 40 0.15 -2.61 8.34
C LEU A 40 0.96 -1.51 7.64
N PRO A 41 1.91 -0.87 8.35
CA PRO A 41 2.70 0.22 7.80
C PRO A 41 3.70 -0.33 6.78
N VAL A 42 3.59 0.13 5.53
CA VAL A 42 4.42 -0.35 4.40
C VAL A 42 4.96 0.81 3.56
N HIS A 43 6.15 0.62 3.03
CA HIS A 43 6.68 1.43 1.94
C HIS A 43 6.43 0.70 0.62
N PRO A 44 5.65 1.28 -0.30
CA PRO A 44 5.60 0.82 -1.68
C PRO A 44 6.92 1.23 -2.34
N ALA A 45 7.96 0.41 -2.20
CA ALA A 45 9.18 0.66 -2.94
C ALA A 45 8.96 0.33 -4.42
N GLY A 46 9.56 1.14 -5.31
CA GLY A 46 9.36 1.05 -6.75
C GLY A 46 8.13 1.81 -7.26
N ALA A 47 8.19 2.23 -8.52
CA ALA A 47 7.01 2.78 -9.19
C ALA A 47 5.95 1.68 -9.26
N PRO A 48 4.66 2.00 -9.03
CA PRO A 48 3.60 1.04 -9.21
C PRO A 48 3.73 0.39 -10.61
N VAL A 49 3.84 -0.95 -10.72
CA VAL A 49 3.85 -1.67 -12.01
C VAL A 49 2.44 -1.81 -12.54
N ASP A 50 2.05 -1.05 -13.56
CA ASP A 50 0.65 -0.98 -14.00
C ASP A 50 0.20 -2.34 -14.52
N SER A 51 -1.08 -2.68 -14.35
CA SER A 51 -1.62 -3.97 -14.81
C SER A 51 -1.52 -4.15 -16.33
N THR A 52 -1.14 -3.09 -17.05
CA THR A 52 -0.97 -3.03 -18.51
C THR A 52 0.50 -3.17 -18.94
N GLY A 53 1.49 -3.12 -18.03
CA GLY A 53 2.91 -3.17 -18.39
C GLY A 53 3.33 -2.01 -19.30
N ALA A 54 2.60 -0.89 -19.28
CA ALA A 54 2.99 0.32 -19.96
C ALA A 54 3.73 1.20 -18.97
N LEU A 55 5.00 1.49 -19.26
CA LEU A 55 5.73 2.56 -18.63
C LEU A 55 5.00 3.89 -18.91
N HIS A 56 3.95 4.20 -18.14
CA HIS A 56 3.41 5.54 -18.12
C HIS A 56 4.47 6.35 -17.40
N GLY A 57 5.11 7.23 -18.17
CA GLY A 57 6.04 8.22 -17.65
C GLY A 57 5.43 8.84 -16.40
N VAL A 58 6.27 9.02 -15.38
CA VAL A 58 5.93 9.70 -14.13
C VAL A 58 5.65 11.17 -14.47
N GLU A 59 4.45 11.45 -14.95
CA GLU A 59 3.91 12.80 -14.97
C GLU A 59 3.41 13.12 -13.56
N SER A 60 4.13 14.07 -12.96
CA SER A 60 3.98 14.57 -11.59
C SER A 60 2.51 14.77 -11.22
N PRO A 61 2.02 14.17 -10.12
CA PRO A 61 0.59 14.13 -9.89
C PRO A 61 0.13 15.44 -9.24
N ASP A 62 -0.57 16.27 -10.01
CA ASP A 62 -1.06 17.61 -9.68
C ASP A 62 -2.13 17.67 -8.57
N TRP A 63 -2.52 16.52 -8.00
CA TRP A 63 -3.55 16.44 -6.96
C TRP A 63 -3.15 17.13 -5.65
N ALA A 64 -1.85 17.27 -5.38
CA ALA A 64 -1.36 18.00 -4.22
C ALA A 64 -1.78 19.49 -4.23
N ASN A 65 -1.99 20.07 -5.41
CA ASN A 65 -2.37 21.48 -5.54
C ASN A 65 -3.90 21.70 -5.66
N ARG A 66 -4.68 20.63 -5.88
CA ARG A 66 -6.16 20.73 -5.98
C ARG A 66 -6.86 20.69 -4.63
N LEU A 67 -6.20 20.27 -3.56
CA LEU A 67 -6.75 20.28 -2.20
C LEU A 67 -6.57 21.61 -1.46
N CYS A 68 -5.72 22.52 -1.95
CA CYS A 68 -5.47 23.81 -1.29
C CYS A 68 -6.27 25.00 -1.85
N CYS A 69 -6.95 24.84 -3.00
CA CYS A 69 -7.73 25.92 -3.63
C CYS A 69 -9.14 25.43 -4.00
N ALA A 70 -9.94 25.05 -3.01
CA ALA A 70 -11.40 25.12 -3.13
C ALA A 70 -11.85 26.39 -2.38
N PRO A 71 -12.57 27.33 -3.02
CA PRO A 71 -13.18 28.47 -2.33
C PRO A 71 -14.29 28.04 -1.37
#